data_AF-A0A3E0TQB8-F1
#
_entry.id   AF-A0A3E0TQB8-F1
#
_cell.length_a   1.000
_cell.length_b   1.000
_cell.length_c   1.000
_cell.angle_alpha   90.00
_cell.angle_beta   90.00
_cell.angle_gamma   90.00
#
_symmetry.space_group_name_H-M   'P 1'
#
loop_
_entity.id
_entity.type
_entity.pdbx_description
1 polymer ?
#
loop_
_entity_poly.entity_id
_entity_poly.type
_entity_poly.pdbx_seq_one_letter_code
_entity_poly.pdbx_strand_id
1 'polypeptide(L)'
;MEILTNQAYLHQPKRSFREKDNKLAPNDSPLQPKIAEPENKGIKLTLSSNAFSMLRLDQKSNNKADEQKRVEYEAAQEKYQESVNELPNDYRKMKVLKDSIEEEIKKIEKEIREVKQSSTLDEEEKKQVIRSLEQQLADKSLAALDIRKEFTQKLKEQERSKQISPEAATAMLKVFISSPPEAPQEDL
;
A
#
# COMPACT_ATOMS: atom_id res chain seq x y z
N MET A 1 40.08 18.88 55.25
CA MET A 1 40.28 19.14 53.80
C MET A 1 38.97 19.71 53.28
N GLU A 2 38.82 21.05 53.27
CA GLU A 2 39.25 21.95 52.16
C GLU A 2 38.38 21.71 50.91
N ILE A 3 37.19 22.32 50.79
CA ILE A 3 36.77 23.67 50.32
C ILE A 3 37.08 23.95 48.81
N LEU A 4 36.06 24.53 48.15
CA LEU A 4 36.02 25.47 47.00
C LEU A 4 35.68 24.85 45.64
N THR A 5 34.43 24.94 45.16
CA THR A 5 33.73 26.11 44.53
C THR A 5 34.41 26.64 43.27
N ASN A 6 33.66 26.67 42.16
CA ASN A 6 33.27 27.95 41.55
C ASN A 6 32.10 27.79 40.55
N GLN A 7 31.08 28.62 40.78
CA GLN A 7 30.02 29.02 39.87
C GLN A 7 30.57 30.03 38.83
N ALA A 8 29.92 30.13 37.66
CA ALA A 8 29.48 31.39 37.06
C ALA A 8 28.61 31.09 35.82
N TYR A 9 27.28 31.25 35.88
CA TYR A 9 26.49 32.48 35.68
C TYR A 9 26.36 32.90 34.20
N LEU A 10 25.11 32.94 33.71
CA LEU A 10 24.49 34.06 32.98
C LEU A 10 22.99 33.72 32.79
N HIS A 11 22.09 34.05 33.72
CA HIS A 11 21.34 35.31 33.84
C HIS A 11 20.54 35.73 32.58
N GLN A 12 19.23 35.46 32.67
CA GLN A 12 18.16 36.18 31.98
C GLN A 12 18.19 37.68 32.37
N PRO A 13 17.67 38.57 31.52
CA PRO A 13 17.06 39.80 31.99
C PRO A 13 15.54 39.76 31.77
N LYS A 14 14.79 39.66 32.88
CA LYS A 14 13.51 40.36 33.02
C LYS A 14 13.78 41.65 33.80
N ARG A 15 13.36 42.79 33.27
CA ARG A 15 13.01 43.97 34.07
C ARG A 15 11.80 44.68 33.49
N SER A 16 11.10 45.31 34.41
CA SER A 16 9.69 45.69 34.45
C SER A 16 9.52 47.18 34.80
N PHE A 17 8.26 47.66 34.76
CA PHE A 17 7.70 48.92 35.31
C PHE A 17 8.00 50.21 34.50
N ARG A 18 7.15 51.26 34.39
CA ARG A 18 5.84 51.64 34.97
C ARG A 18 5.22 52.84 34.19
N GLU A 19 3.89 52.86 34.11
CA GLU A 19 2.89 53.97 34.21
C GLU A 19 3.05 55.41 33.64
N LYS A 20 1.94 55.84 32.98
CA LYS A 20 1.26 57.18 32.94
C LYS A 20 1.85 58.29 32.05
N ASP A 21 1.10 59.19 31.41
CA ASP A 21 -0.33 59.46 31.18
C ASP A 21 -0.43 60.50 30.02
N ASN A 22 -1.51 60.45 29.23
CA ASN A 22 -2.21 61.56 28.54
C ASN A 22 -1.44 62.60 27.68
N LYS A 23 -1.80 62.70 26.38
CA LYS A 23 -2.74 63.72 25.84
C LYS A 23 -2.73 63.81 24.30
N LEU A 24 -3.95 63.81 23.74
CA LEU A 24 -4.44 64.50 22.53
C LEU A 24 -3.79 64.24 21.14
N ALA A 25 -4.54 63.51 20.29
CA ALA A 25 -4.72 63.86 18.87
C ALA A 25 -5.50 65.20 18.76
N PRO A 26 -5.61 65.90 17.60
CA PRO A 26 -5.36 65.45 16.22
C PRO A 26 -4.63 66.49 15.33
N ASN A 27 -4.21 66.08 14.12
CA ASN A 27 -4.53 66.73 12.84
C ASN A 27 -3.64 66.19 11.70
N ASP A 28 -4.32 65.50 10.78
CA ASP A 28 -4.19 65.52 9.32
C ASP A 28 -2.82 65.32 8.63
N SER A 29 -2.71 64.10 8.08
CA SER A 29 -1.87 63.61 6.97
C SER A 29 -2.10 64.41 5.65
N PRO A 30 -1.40 64.16 4.49
CA PRO A 30 -0.61 62.97 4.09
C PRO A 30 0.74 63.30 3.40
N LEU A 31 1.65 62.36 3.15
CA LEU A 31 1.72 61.56 1.92
C LEU A 31 2.89 60.56 2.03
N GLN A 32 2.62 59.25 2.14
CA GLN A 32 3.50 58.19 1.64
C GLN A 32 2.65 56.97 1.23
N PRO A 33 3.03 56.25 0.15
CA PRO A 33 2.15 55.36 -0.60
C PRO A 33 1.85 54.06 0.18
N LYS A 34 0.57 53.79 0.43
CA LYS A 34 0.10 52.46 0.85
C LYS A 34 0.10 51.53 -0.36
N ILE A 35 0.92 50.48 -0.24
CA ILE A 35 0.82 49.24 -1.01
C ILE A 35 -0.61 48.72 -0.84
N ALA A 36 -1.30 48.48 -1.95
CA ALA A 36 -2.66 47.96 -1.94
C ALA A 36 -2.69 46.56 -1.29
N GLU A 37 -3.46 46.43 -0.22
CA GLU A 37 -3.93 45.12 0.26
C GLU A 37 -4.84 44.51 -0.82
N PRO A 38 -4.69 43.22 -1.18
CA PRO A 38 -5.66 42.59 -2.05
C PRO A 38 -6.98 42.41 -1.27
N GLU A 39 -8.03 43.11 -1.71
CA GLU A 39 -9.40 42.86 -1.31
C GLU A 39 -9.74 41.38 -1.60
N ASN A 40 -9.79 40.54 -0.56
CA ASN A 40 -10.38 39.21 -0.68
C ASN A 40 -11.91 39.34 -0.68
N LYS A 41 -12.46 39.81 -1.81
CA LYS A 41 -13.87 39.61 -2.16
C LYS A 41 -14.04 38.13 -2.40
N GLY A 42 -14.63 37.42 -1.45
CA GLY A 42 -14.85 35.98 -1.51
C GLY A 42 -15.53 35.56 -2.81
N ILE A 43 -14.75 35.09 -3.77
CA ILE A 43 -15.26 34.49 -5.00
C ILE A 43 -15.82 33.14 -4.60
N LYS A 44 -17.16 33.04 -4.48
CA LYS A 44 -17.83 31.75 -4.35
C LYS A 44 -17.83 31.08 -5.72
N LEU A 45 -16.79 30.30 -6.00
CA LEU A 45 -16.73 29.42 -7.15
C LEU A 45 -17.80 28.33 -6.98
N THR A 46 -18.87 28.39 -7.78
CA THR A 46 -19.86 27.31 -7.87
C THR A 46 -19.72 26.65 -9.23
N LEU A 47 -19.55 25.33 -9.27
CA LEU A 47 -19.56 24.58 -10.52
C LEU A 47 -20.92 24.79 -11.22
N SER A 48 -20.92 24.79 -12.55
CA SER A 48 -22.17 24.89 -13.31
C SER A 48 -23.06 23.68 -13.03
N SER A 49 -24.38 23.85 -13.11
CA SER A 49 -25.33 22.74 -12.94
C SER A 49 -25.03 21.55 -13.88
N ASN A 50 -24.51 21.85 -15.07
CA ASN A 50 -24.05 20.85 -16.02
C ASN A 50 -22.80 20.10 -15.52
N ALA A 51 -21.80 20.81 -14.97
CA ALA A 51 -20.62 20.19 -14.38
C ALA A 51 -20.98 19.31 -13.16
N PHE A 52 -21.93 19.73 -12.32
CA PHE A 52 -22.45 18.90 -11.22
C PHE A 52 -23.19 17.65 -11.71
N SER A 53 -23.91 17.76 -12.83
CA SER A 53 -24.65 16.63 -13.41
C SER A 53 -23.70 15.63 -14.06
N MET A 54 -22.65 16.10 -14.76
CA MET A 54 -21.61 15.23 -15.30
C MET A 54 -20.84 14.49 -14.19
N LEU A 55 -20.42 15.18 -13.13
CA LEU A 55 -19.78 14.53 -11.97
C LEU A 55 -20.67 13.45 -11.31
N ARG A 56 -21.99 13.67 -11.26
CA ARG A 56 -22.95 12.68 -10.73
C ARG A 56 -23.18 11.51 -11.69
N LEU A 57 -23.14 11.74 -12.99
CA LEU A 57 -23.25 10.68 -13.99
C LEU A 57 -22.00 9.80 -13.98
N ASP A 58 -20.82 10.42 -13.93
CA ASP A 58 -19.53 9.74 -13.83
C ASP A 58 -19.43 8.91 -12.54
N GLN A 59 -19.88 9.46 -11.39
CA GLN A 59 -19.98 8.68 -10.15
C GLN A 59 -20.94 7.49 -10.25
N LYS A 60 -22.09 7.64 -10.91
CA LYS A 60 -23.07 6.55 -11.06
C LYS A 60 -22.61 5.46 -12.02
N SER A 61 -21.89 5.81 -13.09
CA SER A 61 -21.29 4.81 -14.00
C SER A 61 -20.13 4.08 -13.34
N ASN A 62 -19.30 4.79 -12.58
CA ASN A 62 -18.16 4.20 -11.88
C ASN A 62 -18.63 3.22 -10.80
N ASN A 63 -19.63 3.62 -9.99
CA ASN A 63 -20.19 2.73 -8.97
C ASN A 63 -20.77 1.43 -9.57
N LYS A 64 -21.41 1.49 -10.74
CA LYS A 64 -21.92 0.29 -11.43
C LYS A 64 -20.79 -0.59 -11.96
N ALA A 65 -19.74 0.02 -12.52
CA ALA A 65 -18.58 -0.73 -13.01
C ALA A 65 -17.82 -1.42 -11.87
N ASP A 66 -17.66 -0.74 -10.73
CA ASP A 66 -16.95 -1.30 -9.58
C ASP A 66 -17.76 -2.38 -8.87
N GLU A 67 -19.09 -2.24 -8.81
CA GLU A 67 -19.98 -3.30 -8.34
C GLU A 67 -19.94 -4.53 -9.24
N GLN A 68 -19.93 -4.33 -10.57
CA GLN A 68 -19.78 -5.43 -11.52
C GLN A 68 -18.42 -6.15 -11.37
N LYS A 69 -17.31 -5.42 -11.20
CA LYS A 69 -15.99 -6.01 -10.94
C LYS A 69 -15.98 -6.86 -9.65
N ARG A 70 -16.68 -6.41 -8.59
CA ARG A 70 -16.81 -7.17 -7.35
C ARG A 70 -17.57 -8.48 -7.57
N VAL A 71 -18.70 -8.44 -8.27
CA VAL A 71 -19.48 -9.65 -8.60
C VAL A 71 -18.67 -10.63 -9.45
N GLU A 72 -17.95 -10.13 -10.46
CA GLU A 72 -17.07 -10.96 -11.31
C GLU A 72 -15.92 -11.58 -10.51
N TYR A 73 -15.33 -10.82 -9.58
CA TYR A 73 -14.31 -11.31 -8.66
C TYR A 73 -14.83 -12.42 -7.74
N GLU A 74 -16.00 -12.23 -7.11
CA GLU A 74 -16.62 -13.23 -6.22
C GLU A 74 -16.93 -14.52 -6.98
N ALA A 75 -17.51 -14.41 -8.17
CA ALA A 75 -17.80 -15.57 -9.03
C ALA A 75 -16.50 -16.29 -9.47
N ALA A 76 -15.44 -15.54 -9.80
CA ALA A 76 -14.15 -16.12 -10.13
C ALA A 76 -13.50 -16.80 -8.93
N GLN A 77 -13.66 -16.25 -7.73
CA GLN A 77 -13.13 -16.79 -6.48
C GLN A 77 -13.83 -18.09 -6.10
N GLU A 78 -15.16 -18.13 -6.19
CA GLU A 78 -15.95 -19.33 -5.95
C GLU A 78 -15.53 -20.46 -6.91
N LYS A 79 -15.49 -20.15 -8.22
CA LYS A 79 -15.06 -21.12 -9.24
C LYS A 79 -13.63 -21.62 -9.04
N TYR A 80 -12.72 -20.73 -8.65
CA TYR A 80 -11.36 -21.12 -8.30
C TYR A 80 -11.36 -22.09 -7.10
N GLN A 81 -12.10 -21.76 -6.04
CA GLN A 81 -12.15 -22.58 -4.83
C GLN A 81 -12.79 -23.96 -5.09
N GLU A 82 -13.85 -24.01 -5.90
CA GLU A 82 -14.44 -25.27 -6.37
C GLU A 82 -13.41 -26.14 -7.07
N SER A 83 -12.68 -25.58 -8.04
CA SER A 83 -11.65 -26.33 -8.79
C SER A 83 -10.53 -26.86 -7.89
N VAL A 84 -10.15 -26.10 -6.86
CA VAL A 84 -9.17 -26.55 -5.86
C VAL A 84 -9.74 -27.66 -4.98
N ASN A 85 -11.01 -27.57 -4.60
CA ASN A 85 -11.69 -28.58 -3.78
C ASN A 85 -11.89 -29.91 -4.50
N GLU A 86 -12.03 -29.89 -5.82
CA GLU A 86 -12.08 -31.07 -6.69
C GLU A 86 -10.75 -31.85 -6.73
N LEU A 87 -9.62 -31.21 -6.38
CA LEU A 87 -8.35 -31.92 -6.28
C LEU A 87 -8.39 -32.97 -5.15
N PRO A 88 -7.78 -34.15 -5.37
CA PRO A 88 -7.53 -35.10 -4.30
C PRO A 88 -6.73 -34.44 -3.18
N ASN A 89 -6.96 -34.89 -1.94
CA ASN A 89 -6.50 -34.22 -0.72
C ASN A 89 -5.01 -33.81 -0.75
N ASP A 90 -4.13 -34.71 -1.17
CA ASP A 90 -2.69 -34.42 -1.22
C ASP A 90 -2.35 -33.30 -2.21
N TYR A 91 -2.96 -33.31 -3.39
CA TYR A 91 -2.76 -32.29 -4.42
C TYR A 91 -3.34 -30.94 -4.01
N ARG A 92 -4.47 -30.95 -3.30
CA ARG A 92 -5.08 -29.76 -2.71
C ARG A 92 -4.16 -29.12 -1.68
N LYS A 93 -3.55 -29.91 -0.79
CA LYS A 93 -2.58 -29.40 0.20
C LYS A 93 -1.37 -28.74 -0.47
N MET A 94 -0.81 -29.38 -1.50
CA MET A 94 0.28 -28.80 -2.30
C MET A 94 -0.13 -27.50 -2.98
N LYS A 95 -1.35 -27.44 -3.53
CA LYS A 95 -1.91 -26.25 -4.17
C LYS A 95 -2.04 -25.09 -3.17
N VAL A 96 -2.67 -25.32 -2.03
CA VAL A 96 -2.83 -24.30 -0.98
C VAL A 96 -1.47 -23.81 -0.48
N LEU A 97 -0.50 -24.72 -0.29
CA LEU A 97 0.84 -24.35 0.15
C LEU A 97 1.58 -23.51 -0.91
N LYS A 98 1.54 -23.92 -2.19
CA LYS A 98 2.11 -23.15 -3.29
C LYS A 98 1.54 -21.73 -3.32
N ASP A 99 0.23 -21.61 -3.28
CA ASP A 99 -0.43 -20.31 -3.44
C ASP A 99 -0.17 -19.42 -2.22
N SER A 100 -0.08 -19.98 -1.01
CA SER A 100 0.36 -19.25 0.19
C SER A 100 1.77 -18.69 0.04
N ILE A 101 2.71 -19.49 -0.50
CA ILE A 101 4.10 -19.05 -0.73
C ILE A 101 4.16 -17.97 -1.81
N GLU A 102 3.38 -18.11 -2.89
CA GLU A 102 3.31 -17.10 -3.96
C GLU A 102 2.76 -15.76 -3.45
N GLU A 103 1.78 -15.78 -2.55
CA GLU A 103 1.29 -14.55 -1.90
C GLU A 103 2.35 -13.93 -0.97
N GLU A 104 3.13 -14.73 -0.26
CA GLU A 104 4.26 -14.22 0.52
C GLU A 104 5.37 -13.63 -0.37
N ILE A 105 5.65 -14.23 -1.53
CA ILE A 105 6.55 -13.69 -2.54
C ILE A 105 6.07 -12.31 -3.00
N LYS A 106 4.80 -12.16 -3.38
CA LYS A 106 4.22 -10.86 -3.78
C LYS A 106 4.35 -9.80 -2.68
N LYS A 107 4.15 -10.19 -1.41
CA LYS A 107 4.32 -9.29 -0.26
C LYS A 107 5.76 -8.82 -0.11
N ILE A 108 6.73 -9.71 -0.20
CA ILE A 108 8.16 -9.35 -0.12
C ILE A 108 8.55 -8.46 -1.31
N GLU A 109 8.08 -8.75 -2.52
CA GLU A 109 8.34 -7.90 -3.69
C GLU A 109 7.74 -6.50 -3.53
N LYS A 110 6.57 -6.39 -2.89
CA LYS A 110 5.98 -5.10 -2.53
C LYS A 110 6.83 -4.37 -1.48
N GLU A 111 7.26 -5.05 -0.42
CA GLU A 111 8.10 -4.48 0.63
C GLU A 111 9.45 -3.99 0.08
N ILE A 112 10.10 -4.75 -0.81
CA ILE A 112 11.32 -4.31 -1.50
C ILE A 112 11.06 -3.01 -2.29
N ARG A 113 9.92 -2.88 -2.96
CA ARG A 113 9.55 -1.64 -3.68
C ARG A 113 9.34 -0.48 -2.71
N GLU A 114 8.63 -0.71 -1.61
CA GLU A 114 8.38 0.31 -0.58
C GLU A 114 9.68 0.79 0.07
N VAL A 115 10.59 -0.13 0.42
CA VAL A 115 11.91 0.22 0.99
C VAL A 115 12.76 1.03 0.00
N LYS A 116 12.76 0.65 -1.28
CA LYS A 116 13.47 1.40 -2.36
C LYS A 116 12.94 2.82 -2.53
N GLN A 117 11.64 3.02 -2.34
CA GLN A 117 10.99 4.32 -2.45
C GLN A 117 11.01 5.13 -1.15
N SER A 118 11.33 4.51 -0.02
CA SER A 118 11.35 5.19 1.28
C SER A 118 12.40 6.30 1.30
N SER A 119 12.01 7.46 1.84
CA SER A 119 12.92 8.57 2.15
C SER A 119 13.39 8.55 3.60
N THR A 120 12.92 7.58 4.39
CA THR A 120 13.10 7.50 5.85
C THR A 120 14.39 6.82 6.27
N LEU A 121 14.87 5.85 5.49
CA LEU A 121 16.09 5.08 5.76
C LEU A 121 17.28 5.69 5.03
N ASP A 122 18.47 5.56 5.61
CA ASP A 122 19.70 5.88 4.87
C ASP A 122 20.01 4.80 3.81
N GLU A 123 20.90 5.13 2.88
CA GLU A 123 21.19 4.25 1.74
C GLU A 123 21.85 2.92 2.12
N GLU A 124 22.58 2.85 3.23
CA GLU A 124 23.23 1.61 3.65
C GLU A 124 22.25 0.73 4.43
N GLU A 125 21.40 1.32 5.27
CA GLU A 125 20.26 0.64 5.91
C GLU A 125 19.32 0.04 4.86
N LYS A 126 18.95 0.79 3.82
CA LYS A 126 18.15 0.29 2.69
C LYS A 126 18.78 -0.93 2.05
N LYS A 127 20.08 -0.89 1.73
CA LYS A 127 20.76 -2.03 1.11
C LYS A 127 20.74 -3.26 2.00
N GLN A 128 20.97 -3.10 3.31
CA GLN A 128 20.97 -4.22 4.23
C GLN A 128 19.58 -4.86 4.32
N VAL A 129 18.52 -4.05 4.45
CA VAL A 129 17.14 -4.52 4.48
C VAL A 129 16.77 -5.21 3.16
N ILE A 130 17.07 -4.58 2.02
CA ILE A 130 16.80 -5.15 0.70
C ILE A 130 17.52 -6.49 0.52
N ARG A 131 18.80 -6.62 0.91
CA ARG A 131 19.53 -7.91 0.83
C ARG A 131 18.86 -9.01 1.65
N SER A 132 18.38 -8.68 2.85
CA SER A 132 17.65 -9.63 3.69
C SER A 132 16.34 -10.07 3.03
N LEU A 133 15.58 -9.13 2.48
CA LEU A 133 14.33 -9.42 1.76
C LEU A 133 14.57 -10.22 0.47
N GLU A 134 15.64 -9.92 -0.27
CA GLU A 134 16.06 -10.68 -1.46
C GLU A 134 16.44 -12.13 -1.13
N GLN A 135 17.09 -12.36 0.01
CA GLN A 135 17.37 -13.72 0.49
C GLN A 135 16.08 -14.47 0.80
N GLN A 136 15.14 -13.84 1.54
CA GLN A 136 13.83 -14.44 1.82
C GLN A 136 13.03 -14.73 0.54
N LEU A 137 13.09 -13.83 -0.43
CA LEU A 137 12.48 -14.00 -1.75
C LEU A 137 13.05 -15.22 -2.47
N ALA A 138 14.38 -15.38 -2.46
CA ALA A 138 15.06 -16.52 -3.07
C ALA A 138 14.65 -17.84 -2.41
N ASP A 139 14.64 -17.90 -1.08
CA ASP A 139 14.29 -19.10 -0.32
C ASP A 139 12.83 -19.51 -0.58
N LYS A 140 11.90 -18.55 -0.58
CA LYS A 140 10.48 -18.82 -0.87
C LYS A 140 10.27 -19.22 -2.33
N SER A 141 10.98 -18.59 -3.26
CA SER A 141 10.92 -18.96 -4.68
C SER A 141 11.40 -20.39 -4.91
N LEU A 142 12.45 -20.82 -4.20
CA LEU A 142 12.92 -22.19 -4.23
C LEU A 142 11.88 -23.16 -3.67
N ALA A 143 11.25 -22.83 -2.53
CA ALA A 143 10.18 -23.65 -1.94
C ALA A 143 8.99 -23.83 -2.90
N ALA A 144 8.56 -22.76 -3.59
CA ALA A 144 7.49 -22.85 -4.60
C ALA A 144 7.88 -23.77 -5.78
N LEU A 145 9.13 -23.70 -6.23
CA LEU A 145 9.65 -24.58 -7.28
C LEU A 145 9.69 -26.05 -6.84
N ASP A 146 10.07 -26.33 -5.60
CA ASP A 146 10.15 -27.70 -5.10
C ASP A 146 8.77 -28.33 -4.96
N ILE A 147 7.76 -27.57 -4.48
CA ILE A 147 6.36 -28.03 -4.49
C ILE A 147 5.88 -28.33 -5.91
N ARG A 148 6.23 -27.47 -6.89
CA ARG A 148 5.88 -27.70 -8.30
C ARG A 148 6.51 -28.97 -8.86
N LYS A 149 7.78 -29.23 -8.53
CA LYS A 149 8.48 -30.46 -8.94
C LYS A 149 7.81 -31.68 -8.33
N GLU A 150 7.54 -31.66 -7.03
CA GLU A 150 6.88 -32.76 -6.30
C GLU A 150 5.50 -33.06 -6.89
N PHE A 151 4.68 -32.03 -7.08
CA PHE A 151 3.35 -32.14 -7.69
C PHE A 151 3.43 -32.80 -9.07
N THR A 152 4.33 -32.32 -9.93
CA THR A 152 4.47 -32.83 -11.31
C THR A 152 5.01 -34.26 -11.33
N GLN A 153 5.95 -34.58 -10.44
CA GLN A 153 6.52 -35.92 -10.33
C GLN A 153 5.46 -36.93 -9.88
N LYS A 154 4.69 -36.59 -8.84
CA LYS A 154 3.61 -37.43 -8.31
C LYS A 154 2.53 -37.68 -9.37
N LEU A 155 2.14 -36.65 -10.12
CA LEU A 155 1.19 -36.79 -11.24
C LEU A 155 1.71 -37.76 -12.30
N LYS A 156 2.96 -37.58 -12.75
CA LYS A 156 3.57 -38.45 -13.78
C LYS A 156 3.67 -39.90 -13.31
N GLU A 157 3.96 -40.13 -12.04
CA GLU A 157 4.02 -41.48 -11.47
C GLU A 157 2.63 -42.14 -11.40
N GLN A 158 1.60 -41.37 -11.02
CA GLN A 158 0.21 -41.85 -11.01
C GLN A 158 -0.32 -42.14 -12.41
N GLU A 159 0.05 -41.32 -13.41
CA GLU A 159 -0.29 -41.55 -14.81
C GLU A 159 0.39 -42.82 -15.34
N ARG A 160 1.70 -42.98 -15.09
CA ARG A 160 2.48 -44.17 -15.51
C ARG A 160 1.96 -45.46 -14.89
N SER A 161 1.54 -45.39 -13.63
CA SER A 161 0.94 -46.52 -12.91
C SER A 161 -0.55 -46.73 -13.21
N LYS A 162 -1.13 -45.94 -14.12
CA LYS A 162 -2.55 -45.99 -14.54
C LYS A 162 -3.55 -45.75 -13.40
N GLN A 163 -3.12 -45.08 -12.33
CA GLN A 163 -4.02 -44.67 -11.23
C GLN A 163 -4.91 -43.50 -11.64
N ILE A 164 -4.43 -42.67 -12.57
CA ILE A 164 -5.18 -41.57 -13.18
C ILE A 164 -5.03 -41.62 -14.71
N SER A 165 -6.01 -41.05 -15.44
CA SER A 165 -5.89 -40.90 -16.89
C SER A 165 -5.02 -39.68 -17.26
N PRO A 166 -4.45 -39.62 -18.47
CA PRO A 166 -3.72 -38.46 -18.95
C PRO A 166 -4.56 -37.17 -18.96
N GLU A 167 -5.85 -37.27 -19.25
CA GLU A 167 -6.79 -36.14 -19.24
C GLU A 167 -6.99 -35.61 -17.81
N ALA A 168 -7.15 -36.52 -16.84
CA ALA A 168 -7.25 -36.15 -15.43
C ALA A 168 -5.95 -35.50 -14.93
N ALA A 169 -4.80 -36.06 -15.27
CA ALA A 169 -3.49 -35.47 -14.92
C ALA A 169 -3.34 -34.05 -15.50
N THR A 170 -3.77 -33.85 -16.75
CA THR A 170 -3.75 -32.54 -17.41
C THR A 170 -4.69 -31.55 -16.73
N ALA A 171 -5.90 -31.97 -16.36
CA ALA A 171 -6.86 -31.13 -15.66
C ALA A 171 -6.33 -30.69 -14.28
N MET A 172 -5.77 -31.62 -13.51
CA MET A 172 -5.18 -31.34 -12.20
C MET A 172 -3.98 -30.39 -12.31
N LEU A 173 -3.14 -30.57 -13.33
CA LEU A 173 -2.02 -29.66 -13.58
C LEU A 173 -2.49 -28.25 -13.93
N LYS A 174 -3.58 -28.10 -14.71
CA LYS A 174 -4.17 -26.79 -15.01
C LYS A 174 -4.65 -26.08 -13.75
N VAL A 175 -5.37 -26.79 -12.87
CA VAL A 175 -5.81 -26.24 -11.58
C VAL A 175 -4.61 -25.87 -10.71
N PHE A 176 -3.54 -26.66 -10.72
CA PHE A 176 -2.36 -26.35 -9.93
C PHE A 176 -1.63 -25.07 -10.39
N ILE A 177 -1.53 -24.87 -11.70
CA ILE A 177 -0.83 -23.72 -12.31
C ILE A 177 -1.66 -22.43 -12.23
N SER A 178 -3.00 -22.50 -12.13
CA SER A 178 -3.82 -21.30 -11.99
C SER A 178 -3.45 -20.52 -10.73
N SER A 179 -3.70 -19.21 -10.71
CA SER A 179 -3.54 -18.40 -9.50
C SER A 179 -4.91 -18.05 -8.91
N PRO A 180 -5.01 -17.81 -7.60
CA PRO A 180 -6.19 -17.19 -7.02
C PRO A 180 -6.49 -15.86 -7.74
N PRO A 181 -7.78 -15.51 -7.97
CA PRO A 181 -8.13 -14.23 -8.54
C PRO A 181 -7.67 -13.09 -7.61
N GLU A 182 -7.21 -11.99 -8.19
CA GLU A 182 -6.79 -10.82 -7.44
C GLU A 182 -7.99 -9.92 -7.15
N ALA A 183 -8.08 -9.42 -5.92
CA ALA A 183 -9.14 -8.51 -5.53
C ALA A 183 -9.05 -7.22 -6.38
N PRO A 184 -10.20 -6.64 -6.77
CA PRO A 184 -10.20 -5.35 -7.45
C PRO A 184 -9.49 -4.32 -6.58
N GLN A 185 -8.50 -3.64 -7.16
CA GLN A 185 -7.82 -2.54 -6.48
C GLN A 185 -8.82 -1.40 -6.29
N GLU A 186 -8.99 -0.95 -5.05
CA GLU A 186 -9.66 0.33 -4.81
C GLU A 186 -8.67 1.42 -5.20
N ASP A 187 -8.92 2.06 -6.35
CA ASP A 187 -8.23 3.31 -6.71
C ASP A 187 -8.62 4.36 -5.66
N LEU A 188 -7.74 4.60 -4.68
CA LEU A 188 -7.88 5.66 -3.67
C LEU A 188 -7.46 7.03 -4.20
#